data_AF-F5YI16-F1
#
_entry.id   AF-F5YI16-F1
#
_cell.length_a   1.000
_cell.length_b   1.000
_cell.length_c   1.000
_cell.angle_alpha   90.00
_cell.angle_beta   90.00
_cell.angle_gamma   90.00
#
_symmetry.space_group_name_H-M   'P 1'
#
loop_
_entity.id
_entity.type
_entity.pdbx_description
1 polymer ?
#
loop_
_entity_poly.entity_id
_entity_poly.type
_entity_poly.pdbx_seq_one_letter_code
_entity_poly.pdbx_strand_id
1 'polypeptide(L)' 'MRKEYATKMYQQGKLTLGQGAEFCGICLYDFTALLAVQNIPVINYDPEDLDRELAEWA' A
#
# COMPACT_ATOMS: atom_id res chain seq x y z
N MET A 1 -12.02 -5.78 -12.30
CA MET A 1 -13.15 -5.26 -11.51
C MET A 1 -12.95 -5.32 -9.99
N ARG A 2 -12.86 -6.50 -9.34
CA ARG A 2 -12.67 -6.55 -7.86
C ARG A 2 -11.38 -5.88 -7.37
N LYS A 3 -10.27 -6.10 -8.09
CA LYS A 3 -8.96 -5.51 -7.78
C LYS A 3 -8.99 -3.98 -7.87
N GLU A 4 -9.46 -3.38 -8.97
CA GLU A 4 -9.53 -1.91 -9.07
C GLU A 4 -10.46 -1.29 -8.02
N TYR A 5 -11.56 -1.96 -7.67
CA TYR A 5 -12.46 -1.48 -6.63
C TYR A 5 -11.80 -1.50 -5.24
N ALA A 6 -11.16 -2.62 -4.88
CA ALA A 6 -10.42 -2.74 -3.62
C ALA A 6 -9.33 -1.69 -3.51
N THR A 7 -8.58 -1.47 -4.60
CA THR A 7 -7.54 -0.46 -4.63
C THR A 7 -8.07 0.96 -4.45
N LYS A 8 -9.16 1.33 -5.16
CA LYS A 8 -9.78 2.65 -4.97
C LYS A 8 -10.31 2.85 -3.55
N MET A 9 -10.89 1.81 -2.95
CA MET A 9 -11.39 1.88 -1.58
C MET A 9 -10.25 1.96 -0.56
N TYR A 10 -9.14 1.26 -0.81
CA TYR A 10 -7.90 1.39 -0.03
C TYR A 10 -7.35 2.82 -0.08
N GLN A 11 -7.24 3.41 -1.28
CA GLN A 11 -6.80 4.81 -1.45
C GLN A 11 -7.71 5.81 -0.74
N GLN A 12 -9.01 5.53 -0.65
CA GLN A 12 -9.97 6.35 0.09
C GLN A 12 -9.96 6.10 1.61
N GLY A 13 -9.09 5.22 2.11
CA GLY A 13 -9.04 4.82 3.52
C GLY A 13 -10.24 4.01 3.99
N LYS A 14 -11.07 3.51 3.07
CA LYS A 14 -12.29 2.73 3.37
C LYS A 14 -12.03 1.24 3.57
N LEU A 15 -10.91 0.75 3.03
CA LEU A 15 -10.41 -0.60 3.29
C LEU A 15 -9.00 -0.50 3.84
N THR A 16 -8.71 -1.28 4.87
CA THR A 16 -7.32 -1.56 5.27
C THR A 16 -6.65 -2.48 4.25
N LEU A 17 -5.32 -2.60 4.32
CA LEU A 17 -4.55 -3.50 3.46
C LEU A 17 -5.07 -4.96 3.55
N GLY A 18 -5.36 -5.43 4.77
CA GLY A 18 -5.91 -6.76 5.01
C GLY A 18 -7.32 -6.94 4.44
N GLN A 19 -8.20 -5.96 4.64
CA GLN A 19 -9.55 -6.00 4.08
C GLN A 19 -9.54 -5.98 2.55
N GLY A 20 -8.63 -5.22 1.93
CA GLY A 20 -8.46 -5.20 0.48
C GLY A 20 -7.98 -6.54 -0.09
N ALA A 21 -7.03 -7.19 0.60
CA ALA A 21 -6.55 -8.52 0.26
C ALA A 21 -7.66 -9.58 0.35
N GLU A 22 -8.39 -9.59 1.47
CA GLU A 22 -9.52 -10.48 1.70
C GLU A 22 -10.64 -10.27 0.66
N PHE A 23 -10.98 -9.01 0.36
CA PHE A 23 -11.97 -8.66 -0.65
C PHE A 23 -11.61 -9.17 -2.06
N CYS A 24 -10.30 -9.19 -2.37
CA CYS A 24 -9.78 -9.73 -3.61
C CYS A 24 -9.59 -11.25 -3.59
N GLY A 25 -9.68 -11.90 -2.43
CA GLY A 25 -9.40 -13.33 -2.26
C GLY A 25 -7.93 -13.69 -2.46
N ILE A 26 -7.01 -12.78 -2.13
CA ILE A 26 -5.56 -12.97 -2.28
C ILE A 26 -4.84 -12.72 -0.94
N CYS A 27 -3.58 -13.12 -0.85
CA CYS A 27 -2.80 -12.85 0.35
C CYS A 27 -2.38 -11.37 0.44
N LEU A 28 -1.96 -10.94 1.63
CA LEU A 28 -1.46 -9.58 1.87
C LEU A 28 -0.34 -9.21 0.89
N TYR A 29 0.63 -10.11 0.68
CA TYR A 29 1.77 -9.86 -0.20
C TYR A 29 1.33 -9.56 -1.64
N ASP A 30 0.41 -10.35 -2.19
CA ASP A 30 -0.11 -10.16 -3.55
C ASP A 30 -0.89 -8.85 -3.69
N PHE A 31 -1.63 -8.46 -2.64
CA PHE A 31 -2.34 -7.19 -2.64
C PHE A 31 -1.37 -5.99 -2.55
N THR A 32 -0.33 -6.07 -1.72
CA THR A 32 0.75 -5.08 -1.66
C THR A 32 1.47 -4.94 -3.00
N ALA A 33 1.79 -6.05 -3.67
CA ALA A 33 2.40 -6.04 -4.99
C ALA A 33 1.48 -5.38 -6.04
N LEU A 34 0.17 -5.61 -5.95
CA LEU A 34 -0.81 -4.97 -6.81
C LEU A 34 -0.87 -3.45 -6.61
N LEU A 35 -0.79 -2.98 -5.36
CA LEU A 35 -0.70 -1.55 -5.04
C LEU A 35 0.60 -0.94 -5.56
N ALA A 36 1.73 -1.65 -5.43
CA ALA A 36 3.03 -1.20 -5.92
C ALA A 36 3.05 -1.01 -7.45
N VAL A 37 2.47 -1.94 -8.23
CA VAL A 37 2.34 -1.82 -9.69
C VAL A 37 1.50 -0.60 -10.09
N GLN A 38 0.55 -0.20 -9.24
CA GLN A 38 -0.29 0.97 -9.45
C GLN A 38 0.29 2.26 -8.84
N ASN A 39 1.53 2.20 -8.33
CA ASN A 39 2.24 3.32 -7.71
C ASN A 39 1.48 3.92 -6.51
N ILE A 40 0.82 3.04 -5.74
CA ILE A 40 0.03 3.42 -4.57
C ILE A 40 0.87 3.13 -3.34
N PRO A 41 1.24 4.16 -2.56
CA PRO A 41 2.04 3.97 -1.36
C PRO A 41 1.25 3.17 -0.33
N VAL A 42 1.88 2.10 0.15
CA VAL A 42 1.33 1.24 1.21
C VAL A 42 1.77 1.71 2.60
N ILE A 43 2.90 2.39 2.65
CA ILE A 43 3.47 2.99 3.83
C ILE A 43 3.39 4.50 3.63
N ASN A 44 2.72 5.19 4.57
CA ASN A 44 2.67 6.64 4.58
C ASN A 44 3.95 7.16 5.25
N TYR A 45 5.05 7.14 4.51
CA TYR A 45 6.34 7.58 4.98
C TYR A 45 6.95 8.48 3.92
N ASP A 46 7.40 9.66 4.34
CA ASP A 46 7.96 10.64 3.43
C ASP A 46 9.38 10.20 3.00
N PRO A 47 9.71 10.22 1.70
CA PRO A 47 11.06 9.91 1.26
C PRO A 47 12.13 10.80 1.91
N GLU A 48 11.82 12.08 2.17
CA GLU A 48 12.75 13.03 2.80
C GLU A 48 13.02 12.67 4.27
N ASP A 49 12.01 12.13 4.96
CA ASP A 49 12.18 11.61 6.33
C ASP A 49 13.10 10.37 6.31
N LEU A 50 12.99 9.51 5.28
CA LEU A 50 13.88 8.35 5.11
C LEU A 50 15.33 8.77 4.95
N ASP A 51 15.55 9.74 4.06
CA ASP A 51 16.89 10.23 3.75
C ASP A 51 17.53 10.88 4.99
N ARG A 52 16.73 11.59 5.80
CA ARG A 52 17.21 12.16 7.06
C ARG A 52 17.59 11.08 8.08
N GLU A 53 16.73 10.09 8.32
CA GLU A 53 17.02 9.00 9.25
C GLU A 53 18.26 8.18 8.83
N LEU A 54 18.41 7.91 7.53
CA LEU A 54 19.59 7.22 6.99
C LEU A 54 20.87 8.04 7.14
N ALA A 55 20.79 9.36 6.96
CA ALA A 55 21.93 10.26 7.16
C ALA A 55 22.34 10.39 8.64
N GLU A 56 21.39 10.34 9.57
CA GLU A 56 21.66 10.32 11.02
C GLU A 56 22.32 9.01 11.50
N TRP A 57 22.20 7.92 10.72
CA TRP A 57 22.83 6.63 11.01
C TRP A 57 24.26 6.47 10.44
N ALA A 58 24.72 7.42 9.62
CA ALA A 58 26.04 7.40 8.97
C ALA A 58 27.12 8.13 9.80
#